data_AF-A0A9Q4FS46-F1
#
_entry.id   AF-A0A9Q4FS46-F1
#
_cell.length_a   1.000
_cell.length_b   1.000
_cell.length_c   1.000
_cell.angle_alpha   90.00
_cell.angle_beta   90.00
_cell.angle_gamma   90.00
#
_symmetry.space_group_name_H-M   'P 1'
#
loop_
_entity.id
_entity.type
_entity.pdbx_description
1 polymer ?
#
loop_
_entity_poly.entity_id
_entity_poly.type
_entity_poly.pdbx_seq_one_letter_code
_entity_poly.pdbx_strand_id
1 'polypeptide(L)'
;MEILFLLLAAAALYAAFGSGRLPRPFRSLGRRRPYSGPKRSSPTPLNAYPRVVPKSTPVLDSSDQLRVVMGAAFEKTRLMSRPEYDVFRVVETHLRRCGPGYRLMAQTSMGEFIRSADPSAHSSINSKRVDMLIIDTFGFAVVAIEHQGSGHYQNDAAARDAVKREALRRAGIEYLEIFQHHQPEEICALVSGAIERSKPPAAAPIPFPQTGRT
;
A
#
# COMPACT_ATOMS: atom_id res chain seq x y z
N MET A 1 38.11 -0.31 17.67
CA MET A 1 38.35 -0.18 19.12
C MET A 1 38.02 1.28 19.44
N GLU A 2 36.82 1.67 19.87
CA GLU A 2 36.07 1.18 21.02
C GLU A 2 34.56 1.14 20.73
N ILE A 3 34.03 -0.08 20.57
CA ILE A 3 32.59 -0.40 20.52
C ILE A 3 32.18 -0.86 21.94
N LEU A 4 32.48 -0.05 22.97
CA LEU A 4 32.28 -0.47 24.37
C LEU A 4 31.76 0.65 25.29
N PHE A 5 30.76 1.41 24.83
CA PHE A 5 29.85 2.15 25.72
C PHE A 5 28.39 1.77 25.43
N LEU A 6 28.23 0.46 25.36
CA LEU A 6 26.98 -0.29 25.48
C LEU A 6 26.32 -0.04 26.85
N LEU A 7 24.98 0.09 26.81
CA LEU A 7 24.09 -0.69 27.67
C LEU A 7 24.03 -0.39 29.18
N LEU A 8 23.85 0.86 29.62
CA LEU A 8 23.50 1.16 31.03
C LEU A 8 22.40 2.23 31.22
N ALA A 9 21.36 2.23 30.39
CA ALA A 9 20.17 3.07 30.64
C ALA A 9 18.83 2.31 30.48
N ALA A 10 18.87 0.98 30.49
CA ALA A 10 17.69 0.13 30.34
C ALA A 10 17.69 -1.01 31.37
N ALA A 11 17.87 -0.69 32.66
CA ALA A 11 17.77 -1.66 33.76
C ALA A 11 17.49 -1.01 35.13
N ALA A 12 16.54 -0.06 35.20
CA ALA A 12 16.16 0.56 36.48
C ALA A 12 14.64 0.76 36.63
N LEU A 13 13.84 -0.12 36.02
CA LEU A 13 12.38 -0.14 36.25
C LEU A 13 11.83 -1.57 36.29
N TYR A 14 12.53 -2.48 36.95
CA TYR A 14 11.97 -3.78 37.32
C TYR A 14 12.65 -4.24 38.62
N ALA A 15 11.83 -4.68 39.57
CA ALA A 15 12.16 -5.26 40.88
C ALA A 15 12.37 -4.29 42.07
N ALA A 16 11.27 -3.98 42.77
CA ALA A 16 11.26 -3.96 44.24
C ALA A 16 9.87 -4.38 44.74
N PHE A 17 9.81 -5.66 45.12
CA PHE A 17 8.71 -6.39 45.76
C PHE A 17 8.48 -5.95 47.23
N GLY A 18 7.22 -6.05 47.70
CA GLY A 18 6.76 -6.47 49.05
C GLY A 18 7.25 -5.69 50.30
N SER A 19 6.41 -5.32 51.26
CA SER A 19 5.61 -6.23 52.11
C SER A 19 5.06 -5.43 53.32
N GLY A 20 3.92 -5.83 53.92
CA GLY A 20 3.49 -5.38 55.26
C GLY A 20 1.97 -5.41 55.52
N ARG A 21 1.53 -6.13 56.57
CA ARG A 21 0.14 -6.52 56.91
C ARG A 21 -0.43 -5.78 58.15
N LEU A 22 -1.74 -5.42 58.11
CA LEU A 22 -2.87 -5.59 59.09
C LEU A 22 -2.81 -4.95 60.53
N PRO A 23 -3.93 -4.65 61.25
CA PRO A 23 -5.16 -5.50 61.43
C PRO A 23 -6.57 -4.83 61.58
N ARG A 24 -7.58 -5.71 61.78
CA ARG A 24 -9.08 -5.59 61.82
C ARG A 24 -9.65 -5.05 63.17
N PRO A 25 -11.00 -4.84 63.38
CA PRO A 25 -12.04 -5.90 63.57
C PRO A 25 -13.44 -5.58 62.95
N PHE A 26 -14.19 -6.54 62.39
CA PHE A 26 -15.20 -7.44 62.99
C PHE A 26 -16.46 -6.80 63.59
N ARG A 27 -17.63 -6.96 62.91
CA ARG A 27 -18.93 -7.14 63.57
C ARG A 27 -19.91 -7.93 62.70
N SER A 28 -20.62 -8.81 63.38
CA SER A 28 -21.47 -9.90 62.91
C SER A 28 -22.96 -9.51 62.87
N LEU A 29 -23.78 -10.51 62.53
CA LEU A 29 -25.25 -10.61 62.59
C LEU A 29 -25.93 -10.19 61.27
N GLY A 30 -26.70 -11.00 60.57
CA GLY A 30 -27.28 -12.30 60.88
C GLY A 30 -28.67 -12.34 60.25
N ARG A 31 -28.98 -13.39 59.48
CA ARG A 31 -30.27 -14.10 59.36
C ARG A 31 -30.40 -14.75 57.98
N ARG A 32 -30.50 -16.08 58.00
CA ARG A 32 -31.02 -16.90 56.91
C ARG A 32 -32.52 -16.71 56.79
N ARG A 33 -33.05 -16.62 55.57
CA ARG A 33 -34.34 -17.22 55.17
C ARG A 33 -34.34 -17.53 53.65
N PRO A 34 -35.16 -18.50 53.21
CA PRO A 34 -34.82 -19.39 52.11
C PRO A 34 -35.44 -19.03 50.75
N TYR A 35 -34.77 -19.52 49.71
CA TYR A 35 -35.18 -19.89 48.35
C TYR A 35 -36.57 -19.46 47.85
N SER A 36 -36.55 -18.60 46.83
CA SER A 36 -37.59 -18.48 45.80
C SER A 36 -36.89 -18.26 44.45
N GLY A 37 -36.69 -19.33 43.68
CA GLY A 37 -36.17 -19.21 42.32
C GLY A 37 -37.23 -18.68 41.37
N PRO A 38 -36.89 -17.74 40.47
CA PRO A 38 -37.44 -17.83 39.13
C PRO A 38 -36.42 -17.54 38.02
N LYS A 39 -36.59 -18.35 36.96
CA LYS A 39 -36.40 -18.07 35.53
C LYS A 39 -35.00 -17.68 35.03
N ARG A 40 -34.52 -18.53 34.11
CA ARG A 40 -33.39 -18.33 33.21
C ARG A 40 -33.36 -16.92 32.62
N SER A 41 -32.25 -16.22 32.83
CA SER A 41 -31.72 -15.20 31.92
C SER A 41 -30.29 -15.60 31.57
N SER A 42 -30.05 -15.83 30.28
CA SER A 42 -28.74 -16.03 29.67
C SER A 42 -27.73 -14.95 30.10
N PRO A 43 -26.43 -15.28 30.25
CA PRO A 43 -25.44 -14.30 30.64
C PRO A 43 -25.31 -13.23 29.55
N THR A 44 -25.53 -11.98 29.95
CA THR A 44 -25.19 -10.77 29.20
C THR A 44 -23.73 -10.88 28.74
N PRO A 45 -23.42 -10.74 27.43
CA PRO A 45 -22.02 -10.65 27.02
C PRO A 45 -21.45 -9.34 27.57
N LEU A 46 -20.45 -9.48 28.45
CA LEU A 46 -19.48 -8.45 28.79
C LEU A 46 -18.72 -8.08 27.51
N ASN A 47 -19.28 -7.19 26.70
CA ASN A 47 -18.59 -6.37 25.69
C ASN A 47 -19.61 -5.49 24.96
N ALA A 48 -20.17 -4.51 25.69
CA ALA A 48 -20.81 -3.35 25.08
C ALA A 48 -19.87 -2.15 25.22
N TYR A 49 -18.68 -2.24 24.61
CA TYR A 49 -17.95 -1.01 24.30
C TYR A 49 -18.77 -0.29 23.23
N PRO A 50 -19.15 0.99 23.42
CA PRO A 50 -19.78 1.75 22.34
C PRO A 50 -18.81 1.74 21.17
N ARG A 51 -19.20 1.06 20.09
CA ARG A 51 -18.50 1.16 18.82
C ARG A 51 -18.58 2.63 18.44
N VAL A 52 -17.48 3.36 18.63
CA VAL A 52 -17.30 4.66 17.99
C VAL A 52 -17.28 4.34 16.50
N VAL A 53 -18.46 4.38 15.89
CA VAL A 53 -18.56 4.38 14.44
C VAL A 53 -17.84 5.66 14.04
N PRO A 54 -16.70 5.60 13.33
CA PRO A 54 -16.07 6.81 12.85
C PRO A 54 -17.14 7.57 12.08
N LYS A 55 -17.43 8.80 12.52
CA LYS A 55 -18.41 9.68 11.89
C LYS A 55 -17.99 9.77 10.43
N SER A 56 -18.73 9.11 9.52
CA SER A 56 -18.45 9.21 8.10
C SER A 56 -18.50 10.68 7.76
N THR A 57 -17.39 11.23 7.28
CA THR A 57 -17.38 12.58 6.71
C THR A 57 -18.54 12.66 5.72
N PRO A 58 -19.45 13.64 5.86
CA PRO A 58 -20.56 13.76 4.92
C PRO A 58 -19.98 13.87 3.53
N VAL A 59 -20.43 13.01 2.62
CA VAL A 59 -20.08 13.09 1.21
C VAL A 59 -20.65 14.42 0.72
N LEU A 60 -19.77 15.40 0.50
CA LEU A 60 -20.17 16.69 -0.07
C LEU A 60 -20.75 16.44 -1.47
N ASP A 61 -21.92 16.99 -1.77
CA ASP A 61 -22.42 16.98 -3.13
C ASP A 61 -21.53 17.85 -4.04
N SER A 62 -21.70 17.74 -5.36
CA SER A 62 -20.86 18.49 -6.30
C SER A 62 -20.99 20.01 -6.15
N SER A 63 -22.13 20.52 -5.70
CA SER A 63 -22.34 21.95 -5.47
C SER A 63 -21.61 22.44 -4.22
N ASP A 64 -21.59 21.63 -3.15
CA ASP A 64 -20.83 21.89 -1.94
C ASP A 64 -19.33 21.82 -2.20
N GLN A 65 -18.87 20.81 -2.96
CA GLN A 65 -17.47 20.71 -3.40
C GLN A 65 -17.06 21.95 -4.21
N LEU A 66 -17.89 22.39 -5.15
CA LEU A 66 -17.62 23.59 -5.94
C LEU A 66 -17.50 24.83 -5.06
N ARG A 67 -18.38 24.99 -4.06
CA ARG A 67 -18.32 26.12 -3.13
C ARG A 67 -17.01 26.12 -2.33
N VAL A 68 -16.54 24.96 -1.90
CA VAL A 68 -15.25 24.80 -1.22
C VAL A 68 -14.10 25.21 -2.15
N VAL A 69 -14.11 24.74 -3.41
CA VAL A 69 -13.09 25.09 -4.41
C VAL A 69 -13.07 26.60 -4.67
N MET A 70 -14.22 27.23 -4.90
CA MET A 70 -14.30 28.66 -5.18
C MET A 70 -13.79 29.54 -4.02
N GLY A 71 -13.88 29.05 -2.79
CA GLY A 71 -13.40 29.76 -1.60
C GLY A 71 -11.92 29.53 -1.25
N ALA A 72 -11.22 28.63 -1.95
CA ALA A 72 -9.86 28.25 -1.64
C ALA A 72 -8.83 28.93 -2.56
N ALA A 73 -7.62 29.16 -2.04
CA ALA A 73 -6.48 29.53 -2.86
C ALA A 73 -5.78 28.27 -3.39
N PHE A 74 -5.34 28.32 -4.65
CA PHE A 74 -4.59 27.23 -5.28
C PHE A 74 -3.27 27.74 -5.82
N GLU A 75 -2.23 26.93 -5.64
CA GLU A 75 -0.92 27.13 -6.24
C GLU A 75 -0.49 25.87 -7.00
N LYS A 76 0.30 26.07 -8.05
CA LYS A 76 0.93 24.95 -8.74
C LYS A 76 2.08 24.41 -7.88
N THR A 77 2.21 23.09 -7.83
CA THR A 77 3.35 22.41 -7.21
C THR A 77 4.07 21.54 -8.23
N ARG A 78 5.27 21.06 -7.88
CA ARG A 78 5.95 20.02 -8.68
C ARG A 78 5.15 18.73 -8.58
N LEU A 79 4.93 18.08 -9.73
CA LEU A 79 4.23 16.79 -9.79
C LEU A 79 5.00 15.68 -9.06
N MET A 80 6.32 15.75 -9.10
CA MET A 80 7.25 14.75 -8.58
C MET A 80 8.33 15.41 -7.72
N SER A 81 8.91 14.64 -6.79
CA SER A 81 10.11 15.08 -6.08
C SER A 81 11.30 15.24 -7.04
N ARG A 82 12.37 15.93 -6.62
CA ARG A 82 13.55 16.08 -7.49
C ARG A 82 14.21 14.74 -7.85
N PRO A 83 14.48 13.84 -6.89
CA PRO A 83 15.07 12.52 -7.22
C PRO A 83 14.18 11.68 -8.12
N GLU A 84 12.87 11.66 -7.86
CA GLU A 84 11.90 10.96 -8.70
C GLU A 84 11.87 11.53 -10.13
N TYR A 85 11.91 12.85 -10.28
CA TYR A 85 11.98 13.50 -11.59
C TYR A 85 13.29 13.20 -12.34
N ASP A 86 14.41 13.05 -11.63
CA ASP A 86 15.68 12.68 -12.25
C ASP A 86 15.61 11.22 -12.79
N VAL A 87 14.99 10.29 -12.05
CA VAL A 87 14.70 8.94 -12.57
C VAL A 87 13.76 8.99 -13.77
N PHE A 88 12.68 9.78 -13.70
CA PHE A 88 11.72 9.94 -14.80
C PHE A 88 12.44 10.34 -16.10
N ARG A 89 13.35 11.30 -16.04
CA ARG A 89 14.12 11.77 -17.20
C ARG A 89 15.04 10.70 -17.78
N VAL A 90 15.69 9.92 -16.92
CA VAL A 90 16.54 8.80 -17.36
C VAL A 90 15.69 7.77 -18.10
N VAL A 91 14.56 7.34 -17.52
CA VAL A 91 13.65 6.37 -18.15
C VAL A 91 13.09 6.91 -19.46
N GLU A 92 12.57 8.15 -19.47
CA GLU A 92 11.99 8.78 -20.67
C GLU A 92 13.00 8.84 -21.83
N THR A 93 14.25 9.22 -21.53
CA THR A 93 15.31 9.28 -22.53
C THR A 93 15.65 7.88 -23.06
N HIS A 94 15.75 6.91 -22.17
CA HIS A 94 16.11 5.53 -22.50
C HIS A 94 15.04 4.81 -23.33
N LEU A 95 13.75 5.04 -23.06
CA LEU A 95 12.65 4.38 -23.78
C LEU A 95 12.72 4.55 -25.30
N ARG A 96 13.26 5.67 -25.79
CA ARG A 96 13.47 5.92 -27.22
C ARG A 96 14.40 4.89 -27.88
N ARG A 97 15.22 4.20 -27.08
CA ARG A 97 16.17 3.15 -27.50
C ARG A 97 15.60 1.74 -27.34
N CYS A 98 14.52 1.57 -26.58
CA CYS A 98 13.88 0.27 -26.32
C CYS A 98 12.96 -0.18 -27.48
N GLY A 99 12.63 0.72 -28.40
CA GLY A 99 11.78 0.45 -29.56
C GLY A 99 10.73 1.54 -29.77
N PRO A 100 10.10 1.58 -30.95
CA PRO A 100 9.01 2.54 -31.19
C PRO A 100 7.78 2.20 -30.35
N GLY A 101 7.01 3.22 -29.98
CA GLY A 101 5.67 3.07 -29.43
C GLY A 101 5.56 3.07 -27.91
N TYR A 102 6.65 2.91 -27.16
CA TYR A 102 6.60 3.05 -25.70
C TYR A 102 6.41 4.51 -25.26
N ARG A 103 5.58 4.72 -24.24
CA ARG A 103 5.36 6.04 -23.63
C ARG A 103 5.45 5.93 -22.11
N LEU A 104 5.99 6.97 -21.49
CA LEU A 104 6.08 7.08 -20.03
C LEU A 104 4.98 8.00 -19.51
N MET A 105 4.27 7.56 -18.48
CA MET A 105 3.27 8.32 -17.74
C MET A 105 3.76 8.54 -16.31
N ALA A 106 3.46 9.69 -15.71
CA ALA A 106 3.79 10.00 -14.31
C ALA A 106 2.56 9.89 -13.41
N GLN A 107 2.75 9.49 -12.16
CA GLN A 107 1.75 9.57 -11.08
C GLN A 107 0.39 8.96 -11.46
N THR A 108 0.41 7.84 -12.17
CA THR A 108 -0.78 7.24 -12.78
C THR A 108 -1.57 6.44 -11.76
N SER A 109 -2.88 6.69 -11.67
CA SER A 109 -3.78 5.91 -10.80
C SER A 109 -3.89 4.47 -11.29
N MET A 110 -3.77 3.52 -10.36
CA MET A 110 -3.84 2.08 -10.68
C MET A 110 -5.22 1.67 -11.18
N GLY A 111 -6.29 2.36 -10.78
CA GLY A 111 -7.65 2.08 -11.27
C GLY A 111 -7.83 2.36 -12.76
N GLU A 112 -6.97 3.17 -13.37
CA GLU A 112 -7.06 3.55 -14.79
C GLU A 112 -6.48 2.48 -15.72
N PHE A 113 -5.55 1.66 -15.23
CA PHE A 113 -4.88 0.64 -16.04
C PHE A 113 -5.01 -0.79 -15.48
N ILE A 114 -5.61 -0.96 -14.30
CA ILE A 114 -5.96 -2.26 -13.74
C ILE A 114 -7.44 -2.26 -13.37
N ARG A 115 -8.18 -3.22 -13.94
CA ARG A 115 -9.59 -3.45 -13.63
C ARG A 115 -9.75 -4.76 -12.86
N SER A 116 -10.66 -4.76 -11.89
CA SER A 116 -11.15 -5.97 -11.24
C SER A 116 -12.65 -6.05 -11.39
N ALA A 117 -13.20 -7.26 -11.57
CA ALA A 117 -14.63 -7.50 -11.52
C ALA A 117 -15.18 -7.42 -10.08
N ASP A 118 -14.31 -7.57 -9.07
CA ASP A 118 -14.63 -7.34 -7.66
C ASP A 118 -14.54 -5.82 -7.36
N PRO A 119 -15.67 -5.16 -7.04
CA PRO A 119 -15.68 -3.73 -6.75
C PRO A 119 -14.84 -3.34 -5.53
N SER A 120 -14.74 -4.21 -4.52
CA SER A 120 -13.94 -3.96 -3.31
C SER A 120 -12.45 -3.99 -3.64
N ALA A 121 -12.03 -4.94 -4.47
CA ALA A 121 -10.65 -5.02 -4.95
C ALA A 121 -10.32 -3.81 -5.85
N HIS A 122 -11.22 -3.44 -6.77
CA HIS A 122 -11.00 -2.28 -7.63
C HIS A 122 -10.93 -0.97 -6.83
N SER A 123 -11.85 -0.76 -5.90
CA SER A 123 -11.81 0.40 -4.99
C SER A 123 -10.53 0.44 -4.17
N SER A 124 -10.00 -0.72 -3.76
CA SER A 124 -8.76 -0.81 -2.99
C SER A 124 -7.54 -0.33 -3.76
N ILE A 125 -7.53 -0.43 -5.09
CA ILE A 125 -6.41 0.04 -5.92
C ILE A 125 -6.67 1.41 -6.56
N ASN A 126 -7.93 1.83 -6.73
CA ASN A 126 -8.27 3.06 -7.43
C ASN A 126 -7.71 4.33 -6.77
N SER A 127 -7.49 4.31 -5.46
CA SER A 127 -6.87 5.42 -4.74
C SER A 127 -5.33 5.36 -4.72
N LYS A 128 -4.73 4.32 -5.31
CA LYS A 128 -3.28 4.11 -5.34
C LYS A 128 -2.74 4.58 -6.68
N ARG A 129 -1.52 5.10 -6.65
CA ARG A 129 -0.79 5.58 -7.81
C ARG A 129 0.55 4.87 -7.88
N VAL A 130 1.04 4.69 -9.10
CA VAL A 130 2.44 4.37 -9.38
C VAL A 130 3.17 5.65 -9.76
N ASP A 131 4.43 5.78 -9.36
CA ASP A 131 5.23 6.96 -9.67
C ASP A 131 5.40 7.12 -11.18
N MET A 132 5.66 6.01 -11.88
CA MET A 132 5.78 5.99 -13.33
C MET A 132 5.18 4.72 -13.93
N LEU A 133 4.62 4.85 -15.13
CA LEU A 133 4.05 3.74 -15.89
C LEU A 133 4.55 3.79 -17.34
N ILE A 134 5.14 2.70 -17.80
CA ILE A 134 5.45 2.48 -19.21
C ILE A 134 4.24 1.80 -19.85
N ILE A 135 3.74 2.39 -20.93
CA ILE A 135 2.71 1.80 -21.79
C ILE A 135 3.26 1.47 -23.17
N ASP A 136 2.68 0.47 -23.82
CA ASP A 136 3.00 0.09 -25.19
C ASP A 136 2.30 0.99 -26.23
N THR A 137 2.47 0.66 -27.52
CA THR A 137 1.87 1.43 -28.62
C THR A 137 0.34 1.35 -28.68
N PHE A 138 -0.27 0.38 -27.99
CA PHE A 138 -1.72 0.19 -27.91
C PHE A 138 -2.29 0.80 -26.63
N GLY A 139 -1.44 1.34 -25.76
CA GLY A 139 -1.82 1.95 -24.50
C GLY A 139 -1.97 0.98 -23.34
N PHE A 140 -1.53 -0.28 -23.49
CA PHE A 140 -1.53 -1.24 -22.38
C PHE A 140 -0.33 -1.02 -21.47
N ALA A 141 -0.54 -1.22 -20.17
CA ALA A 141 0.51 -1.16 -19.16
C ALA A 141 1.53 -2.29 -19.35
N VAL A 142 2.81 -1.92 -19.32
CA VAL A 142 3.95 -2.81 -19.56
C VAL A 142 4.78 -2.95 -18.28
N VAL A 143 5.24 -1.82 -17.73
CA VAL A 143 6.07 -1.77 -16.54
C VAL A 143 5.61 -0.64 -15.64
N ALA A 144 5.30 -0.95 -14.38
CA ALA A 144 5.12 0.03 -13.32
C ALA A 144 6.45 0.22 -12.55
N ILE A 145 6.79 1.48 -12.27
CA ILE A 145 8.05 1.85 -11.61
C ILE A 145 7.73 2.69 -10.37
N GLU A 146 8.37 2.37 -9.25
CA GLU A 146 8.34 3.14 -8.00
C GLU A 146 9.76 3.63 -7.66
N HIS A 147 9.87 4.91 -7.30
CA HIS A 147 11.13 5.48 -6.83
C HIS A 147 11.21 5.42 -5.30
N GLN A 148 12.17 4.65 -4.80
CA GLN A 148 12.41 4.45 -3.39
C GLN A 148 13.43 5.46 -2.86
N GLY A 149 12.93 6.48 -2.15
CA GLY A 149 13.75 7.45 -1.43
C GLY A 149 14.37 6.88 -0.15
N SER A 150 15.30 7.61 0.47
CA SER A 150 16.01 7.22 1.70
C SER A 150 15.18 7.29 3.00
N GLY A 151 13.87 7.51 2.90
CA GLY A 151 12.99 7.69 4.05
C GLY A 151 12.75 6.40 4.83
N HIS A 152 13.01 6.42 6.13
CA HIS A 152 12.71 5.33 7.05
C HIS A 152 11.20 4.98 7.01
N TYR A 153 10.89 3.83 6.41
CA TYR A 153 9.56 3.25 6.28
C TYR A 153 8.88 3.10 7.66
N GLN A 154 7.92 3.98 7.98
CA GLN A 154 7.04 3.79 9.13
C GLN A 154 5.82 2.95 8.71
N ASN A 155 5.69 1.77 9.33
CA ASN A 155 4.57 0.84 9.55
C ASN A 155 3.38 0.71 8.56
N ASP A 156 2.89 1.76 7.89
CA ASP A 156 1.77 1.69 6.92
C ASP A 156 2.25 1.62 5.46
N ALA A 157 3.49 2.04 5.18
CA ALA A 157 4.05 2.01 3.84
C ALA A 157 4.20 0.57 3.29
N ALA A 158 4.58 -0.39 4.14
CA ALA A 158 4.72 -1.80 3.73
C ALA A 158 3.39 -2.45 3.30
N ALA A 159 2.30 -2.18 4.02
CA ALA A 159 0.98 -2.72 3.68
C ALA A 159 0.45 -2.11 2.37
N ARG A 160 0.68 -0.81 2.14
CA ARG A 160 0.28 -0.15 0.88
C ARG A 160 1.05 -0.70 -0.31
N ASP A 161 2.36 -0.87 -0.17
CA ASP A 161 3.21 -1.40 -1.23
C ASP A 161 2.87 -2.86 -1.53
N ALA A 162 2.52 -3.67 -0.51
CA ALA A 162 2.06 -5.04 -0.72
C ALA A 162 0.81 -5.10 -1.60
N VAL A 163 -0.16 -4.19 -1.40
CA VAL A 163 -1.37 -4.12 -2.25
C VAL A 163 -1.00 -3.72 -3.67
N LYS A 164 -0.11 -2.73 -3.87
CA LYS A 164 0.34 -2.32 -5.22
C LYS A 164 0.98 -3.49 -5.95
N ARG A 165 1.97 -4.13 -5.31
CA ARG A 165 2.72 -5.25 -5.88
C ARG A 165 1.81 -6.43 -6.23
N GLU A 166 0.89 -6.81 -5.35
CA GLU A 166 -0.01 -7.94 -5.62
C GLU A 166 -0.99 -7.64 -6.75
N ALA A 167 -1.52 -6.41 -6.83
CA ALA A 167 -2.41 -6.02 -7.93
C ALA A 167 -1.69 -6.05 -9.28
N LEU A 168 -0.47 -5.51 -9.37
CA LEU A 168 0.36 -5.54 -10.57
C LEU A 168 0.71 -6.97 -10.99
N ARG A 169 1.13 -7.80 -10.04
CA ARG A 169 1.43 -9.22 -10.27
C ARG A 169 0.23 -9.97 -10.83
N ARG A 170 -0.96 -9.77 -10.25
CA ARG A 170 -2.20 -10.39 -10.74
C ARG A 170 -2.63 -9.87 -12.12
N ALA A 171 -2.29 -8.64 -12.44
CA ALA A 171 -2.52 -8.04 -13.75
C ALA A 171 -1.48 -8.45 -14.81
N GLY A 172 -0.41 -9.17 -14.42
CA GLY A 172 0.68 -9.54 -15.33
C GLY A 172 1.55 -8.35 -15.76
N ILE A 173 1.61 -7.29 -14.95
CA ILE A 173 2.39 -6.08 -15.21
C ILE A 173 3.70 -6.17 -14.43
N GLU A 174 4.82 -5.94 -15.12
CA GLU A 174 6.14 -5.92 -14.47
C GLU A 174 6.23 -4.77 -13.46
N TYR A 175 6.85 -5.02 -12.31
CA TYR A 175 7.04 -4.03 -11.25
C TYR A 175 8.53 -3.83 -10.99
N LEU A 176 8.99 -2.59 -11.03
CA LEU A 176 10.37 -2.20 -10.74
C LEU A 176 10.44 -1.20 -9.59
N GLU A 177 11.45 -1.39 -8.75
CA GLU A 177 11.82 -0.43 -7.71
C GLU A 177 13.17 0.18 -8.08
N ILE A 178 13.20 1.50 -8.18
CA ILE A 178 14.41 2.25 -8.44
C ILE A 178 14.82 2.94 -7.15
N PHE A 179 15.92 2.48 -6.56
CA PHE A 179 16.47 3.07 -5.36
C PHE A 179 17.38 4.24 -5.69
N GLN A 180 17.52 5.17 -4.74
CA GLN A 180 18.37 6.35 -4.88
C GLN A 180 19.84 6.05 -5.22
N HIS A 181 20.35 4.86 -4.88
CA HIS A 181 21.73 4.46 -5.18
C HIS A 181 21.92 3.96 -6.61
N HIS A 182 20.85 3.63 -7.34
CA HIS A 182 20.97 3.15 -8.71
C HIS A 182 21.53 4.24 -9.63
N GLN A 183 22.54 3.86 -10.40
CA GLN A 183 23.12 4.73 -11.41
C GLN A 183 22.27 4.72 -12.70
N PRO A 184 22.34 5.76 -13.54
CA PRO A 184 21.54 5.85 -14.76
C PRO A 184 21.65 4.60 -15.66
N GLU A 185 22.84 4.02 -15.80
CA GLU A 185 23.08 2.83 -16.61
C GLU A 185 22.37 1.59 -16.04
N GLU A 186 22.34 1.46 -14.72
CA GLU A 186 21.64 0.38 -14.01
C GLU A 186 20.12 0.53 -14.17
N ILE A 187 19.59 1.75 -14.05
CA ILE A 187 18.18 2.05 -14.31
C ILE A 187 17.81 1.65 -15.75
N CYS A 188 18.64 2.02 -16.73
CA CYS A 188 18.42 1.64 -18.13
C CYS A 188 18.39 0.12 -18.31
N ALA A 189 19.32 -0.61 -17.68
CA ALA A 189 19.38 -2.07 -17.76
C ALA A 189 18.15 -2.74 -17.13
N LEU A 190 17.72 -2.26 -15.95
CA LEU A 190 16.52 -2.75 -15.26
C LEU A 190 15.26 -2.54 -16.12
N VAL A 191 15.10 -1.34 -16.69
CA VAL A 191 13.96 -1.00 -17.56
C VAL A 191 13.96 -1.87 -18.82
N SER A 192 15.09 -2.01 -19.51
CA SER A 192 15.19 -2.88 -20.68
C SER A 192 14.82 -4.33 -20.35
N GLY A 193 15.33 -4.85 -19.23
CA GLY A 193 15.03 -6.22 -18.79
C GLY A 193 13.56 -6.43 -18.47
N ALA A 194 12.90 -5.46 -17.82
CA ALA A 194 11.47 -5.54 -17.53
C ALA A 194 10.62 -5.47 -18.81
N ILE A 195 10.95 -4.57 -19.73
CA ILE A 195 10.27 -4.51 -21.04
C ILE A 195 10.41 -5.85 -21.76
N GLU A 196 11.59 -6.46 -21.77
CA GLU A 196 11.78 -7.75 -22.44
C GLU A 196 10.94 -8.86 -21.82
N ARG A 197 10.89 -8.96 -20.48
CA ARG A 197 10.07 -9.95 -19.78
C ARG A 197 8.57 -9.76 -19.97
N SER A 198 8.13 -8.52 -20.17
CA SER A 198 6.72 -8.19 -20.40
C SER A 198 6.20 -8.59 -21.78
N LYS A 199 7.10 -8.87 -22.74
CA LYS A 199 6.68 -9.28 -24.08
C LYS A 199 5.96 -10.63 -23.99
N PRO A 200 4.88 -10.83 -24.76
CA PRO A 200 4.27 -12.14 -24.89
C PRO A 200 5.34 -13.13 -25.38
N PRO A 201 5.33 -14.40 -24.93
CA PRO A 201 6.16 -15.41 -25.54
C PRO A 201 5.89 -15.42 -27.05
N ALA A 202 6.96 -15.45 -27.86
CA ALA A 202 6.85 -15.47 -29.31
C ALA A 202 5.83 -16.55 -29.70
N ALA A 203 4.79 -16.16 -30.43
CA ALA A 203 3.79 -17.12 -30.90
C ALA A 203 4.51 -18.25 -31.63
N ALA A 204 4.24 -19.49 -31.24
CA ALA A 204 4.78 -20.64 -31.94
C ALA A 204 4.48 -20.50 -33.45
N PRO A 205 5.41 -20.87 -34.35
CA PRO A 205 5.17 -20.80 -35.78
C PRO A 205 3.84 -21.50 -36.07
N ILE A 206 2.86 -20.76 -36.60
CA ILE A 206 1.60 -21.35 -37.04
C ILE A 206 1.99 -22.39 -38.10
N PRO A 207 1.73 -23.69 -37.90
CA PRO A 207 2.02 -24.67 -38.92
C PRO A 207 1.27 -24.27 -40.19
N PHE A 208 2.00 -24.03 -41.28
CA PHE A 208 1.37 -23.81 -42.56
C PHE A 208 0.47 -25.02 -42.85
N PRO A 209 -0.79 -24.81 -43.27
CA PRO A 209 -1.63 -25.92 -43.69
C PRO A 209 -0.89 -26.66 -44.80
N GLN A 210 -0.58 -27.93 -44.58
CA GLN A 210 -0.07 -28.76 -45.67
C GLN A 210 -1.21 -28.87 -46.68
N THR A 211 -1.06 -28.19 -47.81
CA THR A 211 -1.96 -28.32 -48.94
C THR A 211 -1.85 -29.75 -49.42
N GLY A 212 -2.83 -30.57 -49.02
CA GLY A 212 -2.98 -31.93 -49.50
C GLY A 212 -3.14 -31.89 -51.01
N ARG A 213 -2.12 -32.37 -51.73
CA ARG A 213 -2.26 -32.77 -53.13
C ARG A 213 -3.02 -34.10 -53.12
N THR A 214 -4.26 -34.06 -53.58
CA THR A 214 -4.97 -35.23 -54.13
C THR A 214 -4.85 -35.19 -55.65
#